data_AF-A0A973TRD6-F1
#
_entry.id   AF-A0A973TRD6-F1
#
_cell.length_a   1.000
_cell.length_b   1.000
_cell.length_c   1.000
_cell.angle_alpha   90.00
_cell.angle_beta   90.00
_cell.angle_gamma   90.00
#
_symmetry.space_group_name_H-M   'P 1'
#
loop_
_entity.id
_entity.type
_entity.pdbx_description
1 polymer ?
#
loop_
_entity_poly.entity_id
_entity_poly.type
_entity_poly.pdbx_seq_one_letter_code
_entity_poly.pdbx_strand_id
1 'polypeptide(L)'
;MAPPASLEPAFVSQQESAPVYAAAPPSPPPPPATESSNGEPIIDDSALDELYAVIGADASRIVTVFLEDAPHLLAQLERAALAPDFTALREASHSLKSSSANLGAMALSAAAKRIELGARMETLDRPAVAVAMLTDEFERARAALQMRLRKRRTAEV
;
A
#
# COMPACT_ATOMS: atom_id res chain seq x y z
N MET A 1 -83.90 -14.78 -12.21
CA MET A 1 -82.86 -13.87 -11.71
C MET A 1 -81.56 -14.18 -12.46
N ALA A 2 -81.28 -13.37 -13.46
CA ALA A 2 -80.06 -13.17 -14.26
C ALA A 2 -80.39 -11.94 -15.14
N PRO A 3 -79.45 -11.07 -15.57
CA PRO A 3 -78.06 -11.39 -15.94
C PRO A 3 -77.06 -10.27 -15.47
N PRO A 4 -75.95 -9.94 -16.19
CA PRO A 4 -74.58 -10.28 -15.80
C PRO A 4 -73.66 -9.05 -15.60
N ALA A 5 -72.38 -9.33 -15.31
CA ALA A 5 -71.23 -8.45 -15.52
C ALA A 5 -71.13 -7.16 -14.69
N SER A 6 -70.17 -7.14 -13.77
CA SER A 6 -69.46 -5.97 -13.24
C SER A 6 -68.46 -6.47 -12.18
N LEU A 7 -67.19 -6.11 -12.09
CA LEU A 7 -66.30 -5.22 -12.82
C LEU A 7 -64.88 -5.73 -12.53
N GLU A 8 -64.01 -5.58 -13.52
CA GLU A 8 -62.56 -5.82 -13.49
C GLU A 8 -61.88 -5.26 -12.22
N PRO A 9 -60.86 -5.91 -11.64
CA PRO A 9 -59.87 -5.19 -10.88
C PRO A 9 -59.01 -4.38 -11.86
N ALA A 10 -59.34 -3.10 -12.02
CA ALA A 10 -58.46 -2.09 -12.57
C ALA A 10 -57.23 -1.95 -11.66
N PHE A 11 -56.22 -2.80 -11.88
CA PHE A 11 -54.89 -2.51 -11.37
C PHE A 11 -54.24 -1.50 -12.31
N VAL A 12 -54.18 -0.29 -11.77
CA VAL A 12 -53.53 0.91 -12.27
C VAL A 12 -52.20 0.58 -12.97
N SER A 13 -52.11 1.01 -14.23
CA SER A 13 -50.83 1.30 -14.87
C SER A 13 -50.08 2.32 -14.02
N GLN A 14 -49.03 1.87 -13.36
CA GLN A 14 -47.94 2.75 -12.99
C GLN A 14 -46.67 2.23 -13.68
N GLN A 15 -46.54 2.74 -14.89
CA GLN A 15 -45.32 2.85 -15.64
C GLN A 15 -44.33 3.66 -14.80
N GLU A 16 -43.40 2.98 -14.12
CA GLU A 16 -42.18 3.60 -13.61
C GLU A 16 -40.97 2.82 -14.14
N SER A 17 -40.57 3.26 -15.32
CA SER A 17 -39.18 3.65 -15.60
C SER A 17 -38.12 2.64 -15.18
N ALA A 18 -37.78 1.75 -16.11
CA ALA A 18 -36.44 1.20 -16.19
C ALA A 18 -35.42 2.34 -16.03
N PRO A 19 -34.36 2.20 -15.21
CA PRO A 19 -33.24 3.11 -15.33
C PRO A 19 -32.66 2.90 -16.73
N VAL A 20 -32.95 3.86 -17.60
CA VAL A 20 -32.22 4.09 -18.83
C VAL A 20 -30.77 4.20 -18.37
N TYR A 21 -29.98 3.16 -18.63
CA TYR A 21 -28.53 3.23 -18.49
C TYR A 21 -28.09 4.21 -19.57
N ALA A 22 -28.09 5.50 -19.21
CA ALA A 22 -27.53 6.55 -20.02
C ALA A 22 -26.09 6.12 -20.31
N ALA A 23 -25.81 5.86 -21.58
CA ALA A 23 -24.47 5.60 -22.06
C ALA A 23 -23.60 6.77 -21.62
N ALA A 24 -22.81 6.56 -20.57
CA ALA A 24 -21.77 7.49 -20.18
C ALA A 24 -20.84 7.66 -21.39
N PRO A 25 -20.40 8.89 -21.73
CA PRO A 25 -19.38 9.05 -22.74
C PRO A 25 -18.14 8.24 -22.33
N PRO A 26 -17.41 7.61 -23.27
CA PRO A 26 -16.19 6.91 -22.92
C PRO A 26 -15.22 7.93 -22.31
N SER A 27 -14.87 7.72 -21.04
CA SER A 27 -13.79 8.46 -20.39
C SER A 27 -12.56 8.39 -21.29
N PRO A 28 -11.84 9.50 -21.53
CA PRO A 28 -10.57 9.44 -22.24
C PRO A 28 -9.65 8.43 -21.51
N PRO A 29 -8.84 7.65 -22.25
CA PRO A 29 -7.87 6.76 -21.61
C PRO A 29 -6.99 7.60 -20.68
N PRO A 30 -6.58 7.07 -19.50
CA PRO A 30 -5.56 7.74 -18.72
C PRO A 30 -4.35 7.99 -19.63
N PRO A 31 -3.69 9.15 -19.53
CA PRO A 31 -2.46 9.37 -20.28
C PRO A 31 -1.50 8.21 -19.99
N PRO A 32 -0.66 7.81 -20.96
CA PRO A 32 0.41 6.86 -20.68
C PRO A 32 1.18 7.42 -19.49
N ALA A 33 1.26 6.64 -18.40
CA ALA A 33 2.12 6.91 -17.26
C ALA A 33 3.56 6.84 -17.76
N THR A 34 3.96 7.91 -18.42
CA THR A 34 5.29 8.18 -18.91
C THR A 34 5.93 8.99 -17.80
N GLU A 35 7.16 8.59 -17.47
CA GLU A 35 8.15 9.38 -16.76
C GLU A 35 8.12 9.27 -15.23
N SER A 36 8.89 8.29 -14.76
CA SER A 36 9.72 8.42 -13.56
C SER A 36 10.36 9.82 -13.55
N SER A 37 9.72 10.73 -12.84
CA SER A 37 10.12 12.12 -12.71
C SER A 37 10.88 12.24 -11.39
N ASN A 38 12.16 12.52 -11.54
CA ASN A 38 13.13 12.80 -10.50
C ASN A 38 12.61 13.93 -9.58
N GLY A 39 12.07 13.60 -8.40
CA GLY A 39 11.62 14.64 -7.45
C GLY A 39 10.79 14.19 -6.25
N GLU A 40 10.14 13.01 -6.27
CA GLU A 40 9.40 12.57 -5.10
C GLU A 40 10.37 12.04 -4.03
N PRO A 41 10.37 12.60 -2.81
CA PRO A 41 11.32 12.21 -1.80
C PRO A 41 11.09 10.74 -1.40
N ILE A 42 12.16 9.95 -1.38
CA ILE A 42 12.13 8.52 -1.01
C ILE A 42 11.57 8.34 0.41
N ILE A 43 11.78 9.34 1.26
CA ILE A 43 11.31 9.40 2.64
C ILE A 43 10.44 10.64 2.77
N ASP A 44 9.22 10.49 3.28
CA ASP A 44 8.40 11.59 3.75
C ASP A 44 9.06 12.26 4.96
N ASP A 45 9.67 13.43 4.73
CA ASP A 45 10.36 14.19 5.77
C ASP A 45 9.42 14.61 6.91
N SER A 46 8.12 14.80 6.66
CA SER A 46 7.18 15.18 7.70
C SER A 46 6.98 14.09 8.75
N ALA A 47 6.88 12.82 8.32
CA ALA A 47 6.76 11.69 9.25
C ALA A 47 8.00 11.55 10.15
N LEU A 48 9.19 11.71 9.56
CA LEU A 48 10.42 11.62 10.32
C LEU A 48 10.61 12.84 11.24
N ASP A 49 10.26 14.05 10.79
CA ASP A 49 10.32 15.25 11.61
C ASP A 49 9.32 15.21 12.78
N GLU A 50 8.13 14.64 12.57
CA GLU A 50 7.18 14.36 13.66
C GLU A 50 7.77 13.38 14.67
N LEU A 51 8.43 12.31 14.20
CA LEU A 51 9.12 11.37 15.09
C LEU A 51 10.19 12.10 15.92
N TYR A 52 11.02 12.95 15.30
CA TYR A 52 11.99 13.78 16.02
C TYR A 52 11.34 14.77 16.98
N ALA A 53 10.18 15.35 16.65
CA ALA A 53 9.46 16.26 17.53
C ALA A 53 8.92 15.56 18.79
N VAL A 54 8.52 14.28 18.69
CA VAL A 54 7.94 13.52 19.81
C VAL A 54 9.00 12.94 20.74
N ILE A 55 10.07 12.34 20.20
CA ILE A 55 11.08 11.61 21.00
C ILE A 55 12.50 12.20 20.91
N GLY A 56 12.69 13.31 20.19
CA GLY A 56 13.98 13.99 20.11
C GLY A 56 15.08 13.14 19.47
N ALA A 57 16.28 13.19 20.04
CA ALA A 57 17.45 12.48 19.54
C ALA A 57 17.29 10.94 19.48
N ASP A 58 16.38 10.36 20.27
CA ASP A 58 16.09 8.93 20.25
C ASP A 58 15.47 8.47 18.93
N ALA A 59 14.91 9.36 18.12
CA ALA A 59 14.45 9.05 16.76
C ALA A 59 15.58 8.48 15.89
N SER A 60 16.82 8.97 16.05
CA SER A 60 17.99 8.44 15.35
C SER A 60 18.26 6.97 15.72
N ARG A 61 17.96 6.57 16.97
CA ARG A 61 18.07 5.18 17.42
C ARG A 61 17.00 4.31 16.78
N ILE A 62 15.76 4.79 16.67
CA ILE A 62 14.67 4.05 15.99
C ILE A 62 15.02 3.80 14.52
N VAL A 63 15.51 4.82 13.82
CA VAL A 63 15.97 4.66 12.42
C VAL A 63 17.09 3.62 12.35
N THR A 64 18.05 3.65 13.28
CA THR A 64 19.16 2.68 13.30
C THR A 64 18.64 1.25 13.50
N VAL A 65 17.75 1.03 14.48
CA VAL A 65 17.14 -0.28 14.74
C VAL A 65 16.38 -0.78 13.51
N PHE A 66 15.60 0.07 12.84
CA PHE A 66 14.93 -0.30 11.59
C PHE A 66 15.92 -0.76 10.51
N LEU A 67 17.05 -0.06 10.34
CA LEU A 67 18.07 -0.42 9.36
C LEU A 67 18.80 -1.73 9.70
N GLU A 68 18.82 -2.13 10.97
CA GLU A 68 19.37 -3.40 11.44
C GLU A 68 18.36 -4.55 11.30
N ASP A 69 17.08 -4.32 11.61
CA ASP A 69 16.02 -5.34 11.62
C ASP A 69 15.48 -5.65 10.22
N ALA A 70 15.34 -4.64 9.34
CA ALA A 70 14.74 -4.81 8.03
C ALA A 70 15.45 -5.84 7.13
N PRO A 71 16.80 -5.95 7.08
CA PRO A 71 17.48 -7.03 6.36
C PRO A 71 17.08 -8.43 6.85
N HIS A 72 16.84 -8.61 8.15
CA HIS A 72 16.39 -9.90 8.70
C HIS A 72 14.96 -10.23 8.27
N LEU A 73 14.07 -9.24 8.16
CA LEU A 73 12.72 -9.40 7.64
C LEU A 73 12.73 -9.71 6.13
N LEU A 74 13.58 -9.03 5.36
CA LEU A 74 13.74 -9.31 3.93
C LEU A 74 14.24 -10.73 3.68
N ALA A 75 15.25 -11.20 4.43
CA ALA A 75 15.72 -12.57 4.34
C ALA A 75 14.66 -13.62 4.75
N GLN A 76 13.72 -13.26 5.62
CA GLN A 76 12.56 -14.12 5.91
C GLN A 76 11.57 -14.15 4.74
N LEU A 77 11.28 -13.00 4.14
CA LEU A 77 10.43 -12.88 2.97
C LEU A 77 10.98 -13.63 1.76
N GLU A 78 12.30 -13.54 1.52
CA GLU A 78 12.97 -14.26 0.45
C GLU A 78 12.83 -15.79 0.61
N ARG A 79 13.05 -16.30 1.83
CA ARG A 79 12.87 -17.73 2.13
C ARG A 79 11.42 -18.16 1.97
N ALA A 80 10.48 -17.38 2.52
CA ALA A 80 9.06 -17.65 2.41
C ALA A 80 8.55 -17.58 0.96
N ALA A 81 9.18 -16.77 0.10
CA ALA A 81 8.86 -16.70 -1.32
C ALA A 81 9.35 -17.91 -2.14
N LEU A 82 10.44 -18.57 -1.73
CA LEU A 82 10.96 -19.77 -2.40
C LEU A 82 10.14 -21.03 -2.10
N ALA A 83 9.60 -21.12 -0.90
CA ALA A 83 8.68 -22.17 -0.47
C ALA A 83 7.40 -21.49 0.02
N PRO A 84 6.47 -21.10 -0.87
CA PRO A 84 5.44 -20.06 -0.73
C PRO A 84 4.61 -20.15 0.56
N ASP A 85 5.25 -19.76 1.67
CA ASP A 85 4.68 -19.76 3.01
C ASP A 85 3.96 -18.44 3.17
N PHE A 86 2.68 -18.44 2.80
CA PHE A 86 1.83 -17.27 2.86
C PHE A 86 1.67 -16.71 4.29
N THR A 87 1.86 -17.54 5.32
CA THR A 87 1.83 -17.06 6.70
C THR A 87 3.08 -16.26 7.02
N ALA A 88 4.26 -16.81 6.74
CA ALA A 88 5.53 -16.11 6.93
C ALA A 88 5.63 -14.85 6.05
N LEU A 89 5.16 -14.91 4.80
CA LEU A 89 5.08 -13.75 3.90
C LEU A 89 4.22 -12.63 4.49
N ARG A 90 3.05 -12.97 5.01
CA ARG A 90 2.13 -12.01 5.63
C ARG A 90 2.75 -11.35 6.85
N GLU A 91 3.30 -12.15 7.76
CA GLU A 91 3.83 -11.66 9.04
C GLU A 91 5.05 -10.76 8.86
N ALA A 92 6.03 -11.18 8.06
CA ALA A 92 7.22 -10.38 7.81
C ALA A 92 6.86 -9.09 7.04
N SER A 93 5.94 -9.16 6.07
CA SER A 93 5.47 -7.97 5.34
C SER A 93 4.68 -7.01 6.22
N HIS A 94 3.88 -7.52 7.17
CA HIS A 94 3.13 -6.70 8.11
C HIS A 94 4.06 -5.85 8.99
N SER A 95 5.09 -6.49 9.55
CA SER A 95 6.11 -5.83 10.36
C SER A 95 6.88 -4.78 9.56
N LEU A 96 7.29 -5.12 8.33
CA LEU A 96 8.02 -4.19 7.48
C LEU A 96 7.15 -3.01 7.02
N LYS A 97 5.87 -3.23 6.72
CA LYS A 97 4.91 -2.17 6.36
C LYS A 97 4.81 -1.11 7.46
N SER A 98 4.57 -1.54 8.70
CA SER A 98 4.33 -0.64 9.83
C SER A 98 5.58 0.17 10.16
N SER A 99 6.72 -0.51 10.29
CA SER A 99 8.01 0.14 10.57
C SER A 99 8.42 1.13 9.48
N SER A 100 8.20 0.79 8.20
CA SER A 100 8.48 1.69 7.08
C SER A 100 7.58 2.93 7.07
N ALA A 101 6.27 2.76 7.35
CA ALA A 101 5.33 3.87 7.40
C ALA A 101 5.69 4.87 8.51
N ASN A 102 6.07 4.36 9.69
CA ASN A 102 6.47 5.20 10.82
C ASN A 102 7.71 6.05 10.55
N LEU A 103 8.54 5.67 9.56
CA LEU A 103 9.75 6.38 9.17
C LEU A 103 9.60 7.22 7.90
N GLY A 104 8.40 7.30 7.32
CA GLY A 104 8.18 8.04 6.07
C GLY A 104 8.55 7.26 4.81
N ALA A 105 8.99 6.00 4.88
CA ALA A 105 9.35 5.17 3.73
C ALA A 105 8.09 4.61 3.03
N MET A 106 7.31 5.51 2.40
CA MET A 106 5.97 5.21 1.92
C MET A 106 5.93 4.19 0.77
N ALA A 107 6.88 4.28 -0.15
CA ALA A 107 6.98 3.31 -1.25
C ALA A 107 7.32 1.90 -0.72
N LEU A 108 8.21 1.80 0.27
CA LEU A 108 8.54 0.52 0.93
C LEU A 108 7.32 -0.05 1.66
N SER A 109 6.61 0.81 2.41
CA SER A 109 5.39 0.41 3.10
C SER A 109 4.31 -0.08 2.12
N ALA A 110 4.15 0.60 0.99
CA ALA A 110 3.20 0.21 -0.06
C ALA A 110 3.58 -1.12 -0.73
N ALA A 111 4.87 -1.35 -0.99
CA ALA A 111 5.35 -2.63 -1.51
C ALA A 111 5.08 -3.78 -0.50
N ALA A 112 5.40 -3.57 0.78
CA ALA A 112 5.14 -4.54 1.84
C ALA A 112 3.63 -4.84 1.97
N LYS A 113 2.78 -3.82 1.91
CA LYS A 113 1.32 -3.97 1.94
C LYS A 113 0.78 -4.83 0.79
N ARG A 114 1.35 -4.71 -0.42
CA ARG A 114 0.95 -5.53 -1.57
C ARG A 114 1.25 -7.01 -1.33
N ILE A 115 2.42 -7.33 -0.79
CA ILE A 115 2.79 -8.70 -0.44
C ILE A 115 1.90 -9.22 0.70
N GLU A 116 1.69 -8.43 1.75
CA GLU A 116 0.82 -8.79 2.88
C GLU A 116 -0.61 -9.14 2.42
N LEU A 117 -1.21 -8.32 1.54
CA LEU A 117 -2.55 -8.56 1.02
C LEU A 117 -2.60 -9.80 0.12
N GLY A 118 -1.66 -9.93 -0.82
CA GLY A 118 -1.57 -11.10 -1.70
C GLY A 118 -1.34 -12.40 -0.92
N ALA A 119 -0.52 -12.35 0.12
CA ALA A 119 -0.29 -13.50 1.00
C ALA A 119 -1.52 -13.82 1.86
N ARG A 120 -2.22 -12.80 2.39
CA ARG A 120 -3.46 -13.01 3.15
C ARG A 120 -4.57 -13.65 2.32
N MET A 121 -4.65 -13.32 1.04
CA MET A 121 -5.63 -13.87 0.11
C MET A 121 -5.16 -15.13 -0.60
N GLU A 122 -3.90 -15.53 -0.40
CA GLU A 122 -3.23 -16.63 -1.13
C GLU A 122 -3.28 -16.45 -2.67
N THR A 123 -3.26 -15.20 -3.14
CA THR A 123 -3.34 -14.81 -4.56
C THR A 123 -2.04 -14.22 -5.10
N LEU A 124 -0.95 -14.31 -4.35
CA LEU A 124 0.34 -13.74 -4.77
C LEU A 124 1.01 -14.66 -5.81
N ASP A 125 0.80 -14.37 -7.11
CA ASP A 125 1.29 -15.20 -8.22
C ASP A 125 2.82 -15.34 -8.29
N ARG A 126 3.55 -14.25 -8.00
CA ARG A 126 5.02 -14.18 -8.14
C ARG A 126 5.67 -13.64 -6.87
N PRO A 127 5.68 -14.41 -5.78
CA PRO A 127 6.19 -13.95 -4.49
C PRO A 127 7.65 -13.53 -4.57
N ALA A 128 8.50 -14.28 -5.29
CA ALA A 128 9.92 -13.93 -5.45
C ALA A 128 10.14 -12.58 -6.16
N VAL A 129 9.33 -12.28 -7.17
CA VAL A 129 9.41 -10.98 -7.89
C VAL A 129 8.94 -9.85 -6.98
N ALA A 130 7.86 -10.05 -6.24
CA ALA A 130 7.35 -9.05 -5.32
C ALA A 130 8.37 -8.74 -4.20
N VAL A 131 9.03 -9.76 -3.66
CA VAL A 131 10.09 -9.60 -2.65
C VAL A 131 11.34 -8.92 -3.24
N ALA A 132 11.70 -9.20 -4.48
CA ALA A 132 12.81 -8.49 -5.14
C ALA A 132 12.51 -6.98 -5.29
N MET A 133 11.29 -6.63 -5.71
CA MET A 133 10.86 -5.22 -5.79
C MET A 133 10.84 -4.53 -4.42
N LEU A 134 10.37 -5.23 -3.39
CA LEU A 134 10.41 -4.75 -2.01
C LEU A 134 11.85 -4.48 -1.54
N THR A 135 12.79 -5.35 -1.91
CA THR A 135 14.20 -5.24 -1.52
C THR A 135 14.86 -4.03 -2.18
N ASP A 136 14.59 -3.78 -3.46
CA ASP A 136 15.05 -2.56 -4.15
C ASP A 136 14.55 -1.28 -3.45
N GLU A 137 13.27 -1.29 -3.06
CA GLU A 137 12.68 -0.17 -2.35
C GLU A 137 13.29 0.03 -0.96
N PHE A 138 13.68 -1.06 -0.28
CA PHE A 138 14.41 -0.98 0.97
C PHE A 138 15.79 -0.36 0.79
N GLU A 139 16.55 -0.73 -0.24
CA GLU A 139 17.87 -0.15 -0.48
C GLU A 139 17.79 1.36 -0.78
N ARG A 140 16.75 1.79 -1.52
CA ARG A 140 16.43 3.21 -1.71
C ARG A 140 16.15 3.91 -0.38
N ALA A 141 15.24 3.35 0.43
CA ALA A 141 14.88 3.91 1.73
C ALA A 141 16.08 3.97 2.69
N ARG A 142 16.90 2.92 2.71
CA ARG A 142 18.12 2.81 3.52
C ARG A 142 19.10 3.93 3.19
N ALA A 143 19.39 4.14 1.90
CA ALA A 143 20.29 5.20 1.47
C ALA A 143 19.79 6.59 1.91
N ALA A 144 18.49 6.85 1.76
CA ALA A 144 17.87 8.11 2.15
C ALA A 144 17.91 8.34 3.68
N LEU A 145 17.54 7.33 4.47
CA LEU A 145 17.59 7.39 5.94
C LEU A 145 19.01 7.60 6.46
N GLN A 146 20.00 6.91 5.89
CA GLN A 146 21.41 7.09 6.25
C GLN A 146 21.91 8.51 5.95
N MET A 147 21.52 9.07 4.80
CA MET A 147 21.83 10.46 4.47
C MET A 147 21.22 11.43 5.51
N ARG A 148 19.99 11.17 5.95
CA ARG A 148 19.31 12.00 6.95
C ARG A 148 19.98 11.95 8.32
N LEU A 149 20.35 10.76 8.79
CA LEU A 149 21.11 10.58 10.04
C LEU A 149 22.43 11.37 10.02
N ARG A 150 23.15 11.35 8.89
CA ARG A 150 24.38 12.13 8.72
C ARG A 150 24.12 13.63 8.79
N LYS A 151 23.11 14.14 8.08
CA LYS A 151 22.73 15.56 8.09
C LYS A 151 22.31 16.06 9.48
N ARG A 152 21.58 15.24 10.25
CA ARG A 152 21.15 15.59 11.61
C ARG A 152 22.34 15.62 12.58
N ARG A 153 23.24 14.63 12.53
CA ARG A 153 24.47 14.63 13.34
C ARG A 153 25.33 15.88 13.11
N THR A 154 25.43 16.38 11.88
CA THR A 154 26.18 17.61 11.59
C THR A 154 25.49 18.91 12.01
N ALA A 155 24.17 18.86 12.27
CA ALA A 155 23.41 20.03 12.74
C ALA A 155 23.35 20.13 14.27
N GLU A 156 23.73 19.05 14.97
CA GLU A 156 23.78 18.96 16.44
C GLU A 156 25.17 19.27 17.03
N VAL A 157 26.16 19.59 16.18
CA VAL A 157 27.55 19.96 16.54
C VAL A 157 27.77 21.45 16.28
#